data_AF-A0A7X0V2L8-F1
#
_entry.id   AF-A0A7X0V2L8-F1
#
_cell.length_a   1.000
_cell.length_b   1.000
_cell.length_c   1.000
_cell.angle_alpha   90.00
_cell.angle_beta   90.00
_cell.angle_gamma   90.00
#
_symmetry.space_group_name_H-M   'P 1'
#
loop_
_entity.id
_entity.type
_entity.pdbx_description
1 polymer ?
#
loop_
_entity_poly.entity_id
_entity_poly.type
_entity_poly.pdbx_seq_one_letter_code
_entity_poly.pdbx_strand_id
1 'polypeptide(L)' 'MENLYPEGSAVVAITNLSRSLTIRRYASRIYYCTDPANPQEKDKVYYERELLPYKGGSLKS' A
#
# COMPACT_ATOMS: atom_id res chain seq x y z
N MET A 1 5.30 3.09 17.66
CA MET A 1 5.73 2.49 16.39
C MET A 1 4.49 2.36 15.54
N GLU A 2 4.18 3.34 14.68
CA GLU A 2 2.86 3.45 14.03
C GLU A 2 2.90 3.36 12.50
N ASN A 3 4.10 3.26 11.90
CA ASN A 3 4.26 3.07 10.46
C ASN A 3 4.74 1.64 10.17
N LEU A 4 3.80 0.77 9.78
CA LEU A 4 4.06 -0.61 9.35
C LEU A 4 4.62 -0.68 7.93
N TYR A 5 4.31 0.30 7.08
CA TYR A 5 4.65 0.29 5.65
C TYR A 5 5.37 1.57 5.25
N PRO A 6 6.71 1.56 5.12
CA PRO A 6 7.45 2.75 4.72
C PRO A 6 7.08 3.19 3.29
N GLU A 7 7.31 4.48 3.01
CA GLU A 7 7.14 5.06 1.67
C GLU A 7 7.93 4.25 0.64
N GLY A 8 7.30 3.94 -0.50
CA GLY A 8 7.80 3.04 -1.54
C GLY A 8 7.41 1.57 -1.35
N SER A 9 6.79 1.19 -0.23
CA SER A 9 6.36 -0.20 -0.01
C SER A 9 5.16 -0.57 -0.88
N ALA A 10 5.17 -1.79 -1.40
CA ALA A 10 4.01 -2.38 -2.07
C ALA A 10 3.07 -2.99 -1.03
N VAL A 11 1.81 -2.59 -1.09
CA VAL A 11 0.71 -3.10 -0.26
C VAL A 11 -0.49 -3.45 -1.15
N VAL A 12 -1.44 -4.20 -0.61
CA VAL A 12 -2.74 -4.43 -1.25
C VAL A 12 -3.86 -4.07 -0.30
N ALA A 13 -4.96 -3.54 -0.83
CA ALA A 13 -6.15 -3.29 -0.04
C ALA A 13 -6.90 -4.60 0.18
N ILE A 14 -7.41 -4.84 1.39
CA ILE A 14 -8.24 -6.02 1.70
C ILE A 14 -9.50 -6.06 0.82
N THR A 15 -10.04 -4.88 0.50
CA THR A 15 -11.19 -4.73 -0.40
C THR A 15 -10.86 -5.08 -1.85
N ASN A 16 -9.59 -5.05 -2.25
CA ASN A 16 -9.16 -5.38 -3.60
C ASN A 16 -7.73 -5.91 -3.63
N LEU A 17 -7.59 -7.22 -3.41
CA LEU A 17 -6.31 -7.93 -3.43
C LEU A 17 -5.69 -8.03 -4.84
N SER A 18 -6.48 -7.81 -5.89
CA SER A 18 -6.01 -7.85 -7.28
C SER A 18 -5.20 -6.61 -7.67
N ARG A 19 -5.24 -5.54 -6.85
CA ARG A 19 -4.63 -4.26 -7.17
C ARG A 19 -3.53 -3.95 -6.17
N SER A 20 -2.27 -4.02 -6.62
CA SER A 20 -1.12 -3.60 -5.84
C SER A 20 -1.03 -2.07 -5.83
N LEU A 21 -0.72 -1.53 -4.66
CA LEU A 21 -0.63 -0.11 -4.41
C LEU A 21 0.74 0.18 -3.81
N THR A 22 1.27 1.36 -4.09
CA THR A 22 2.55 1.81 -3.54
C THR A 22 2.32 2.90 -2.52
N ILE A 23 2.86 2.74 -1.32
CA ILE A 23 2.77 3.77 -0.27
C ILE A 23 3.55 4.99 -0.72
N ARG A 24 2.87 6.11 -0.92
CA ARG A 24 3.49 7.39 -1.24
C ARG A 24 3.81 8.20 0.00
N ARG A 25 2.91 8.18 0.99
CA ARG A 25 3.05 8.93 2.24
C ARG A 25 2.23 8.31 3.35
N TYR A 26 2.73 8.38 4.58
CA TYR A 26 1.96 8.09 5.78
C TYR A 26 1.74 9.37 6.58
N ALA A 27 0.48 9.75 6.81
CA ALA A 27 0.14 10.93 7.60
C ALA A 27 -1.14 10.68 8.40
N SER A 28 -1.15 11.09 9.67
CA SER A 28 -2.34 11.00 10.53
C SER A 28 -2.97 9.60 10.61
N ARG A 29 -2.14 8.54 10.67
CA ARG A 29 -2.58 7.13 10.64
C ARG A 29 -3.26 6.67 9.36
N ILE A 30 -3.10 7.44 8.30
CA ILE A 30 -3.63 7.15 6.97
C ILE A 30 -2.45 6.95 6.02
N TYR A 31 -2.51 5.84 5.28
CA TYR A 31 -1.57 5.54 4.21
C TYR A 31 -2.13 6.05 2.89
N TYR A 32 -1.40 6.99 2.29
CA TYR A 32 -1.65 7.49 0.95
C TYR A 32 -0.93 6.57 -0.02
N CYS A 33 -1.72 5.88 -0.83
CA CYS A 33 -1.24 4.85 -1.74
C CYS A 33 -1.55 5.26 -3.18
N THR A 34 -0.56 5.16 -4.06
CA THR A 34 -0.75 5.38 -5.50
C THR A 34 -0.83 4.06 -6.23
N ASP A 35 -1.59 4.06 -7.32
CA ASP A 35 -1.63 2.92 -8.22
C ASP A 35 -0.45 2.98 -9.20
N PRO A 36 0.48 2.00 -9.20
CA PRO A 36 1.62 2.01 -10.11
C PRO A 36 1.22 1.79 -11.57
N ALA A 37 0.08 1.13 -11.83
CA ALA A 37 -0.41 0.96 -13.20
C ALA A 37 -1.01 2.27 -13.76
N ASN A 38 -1.57 3.12 -12.90
CA ASN A 38 -2.13 4.42 -13.28
C ASN A 38 -1.68 5.52 -12.29
N PRO A 39 -0.45 6.03 -12.39
CA PRO A 39 0.08 7.04 -11.47
C PRO A 39 -0.60 8.41 -11.59
N GLN A 40 -1.42 8.64 -12.62
CA GLN A 40 -2.25 9.84 -12.77
C GLN A 40 -3.60 9.74 -12.02
N GLU A 41 -3.99 8.56 -11.54
CA GLU A 41 -5.17 8.45 -10.68
C GLU A 41 -4.92 9.12 -9.32
N LYS A 42 -6.01 9.57 -8.68
CA LYS A 42 -5.95 10.14 -7.32
C LYS A 42 -5.32 9.15 -6.34
N ASP A 43 -4.52 9.69 -5.42
CA ASP A 43 -4.01 8.93 -4.29
C ASP A 43 -5.19 8.31 -3.52
N LYS A 44 -5.11 7.00 -3.29
CA LYS A 44 -6.09 6.26 -2.51
C LYS A 44 -5.65 6.22 -1.05
N VAL A 45 -6.56 6.53 -0.15
CA VAL A 45 -6.29 6.54 1.28
C VAL A 45 -6.82 5.27 1.91
N TYR A 46 -5.98 4.63 2.72
CA TYR A 46 -6.34 3.42 3.44
C TYR A 46 -5.88 3.49 4.89
N TYR A 47 -6.64 2.88 5.78
CA TYR A 47 -6.18 2.62 7.14
C TYR A 47 -5.27 1.40 7.19
N GLU A 48 -4.44 1.33 8.22
CA GLU A 48 -3.55 0.19 8.48
C GLU A 48 -4.29 -1.17 8.40
N ARG A 49 -5.44 -1.27 9.06
CA ARG A 49 -6.30 -2.47 9.08
C ARG A 49 -6.95 -2.84 7.76
N GLU A 50 -6.89 -1.95 6.77
CA GLU A 50 -7.40 -2.19 5.41
C GLU A 50 -6.29 -2.56 4.44
N LEU A 51 -5.02 -2.48 4.88
CA LEU A 51 -3.86 -2.79 4.08
C LEU A 51 -3.22 -4.09 4.53
N LEU A 52 -2.86 -4.90 3.55
CA LEU A 52 -2.04 -6.08 3.73
C LEU A 52 -0.70 -5.89 3.04
N PRO A 53 0.39 -6.47 3.58
CA PRO A 53 1.66 -6.48 2.89
C PRO A 53 1.49 -7.20 1.55
N TYR A 54 1.96 -6.60 0.46
CA TYR A 54 1.97 -7.28 -0.84
C TYR A 54 2.96 -8.44 -0.75
N LYS A 55 2.45 -9.66 -0.58
CA LYS A 55 3.23 -10.90 -0.71
C LYS A 55 3.52 -11.19 -2.18
N GLY A 56 4.16 -10.25 -2.87
CA GLY A 56 4.80 -10.51 -4.16
C GLY A 56 6.05 -11.35 -3.92
N GLY A 57 5.87 -12.66 -3.73
CA GLY A 57 6.91 -13.68 -3.76
C GLY A 57 8.20 -13.39 -2.99
N SER A 58 8.24 -13.70 -1.69
CA SER A 58 9.49 -14.24 -1.13
C SER A 58 9.70 -15.63 -1.71
N LEU A 59 10.26 -15.71 -2.93
CA LEU A 59 11.25 -16.74 -3.21
C LEU A 59 12.58 -16.24 -2.60
N LYS A 60 12.69 -16.43 -1.29
CA LYS A 60 13.97 -16.66 -0.61
C LYS A 60 13.70 -17.89 0.25
N SER A 61 14.35 -19.03 0.10
CA SER A 61 15.59 -19.41 -0.58
C SER A 61 15.49 -20.88 -1.00
#